data_AF-A0A210VY35-F1
#
_entry.id   AF-A0A210VY35-F1
#
_cell.length_a   1.000
_cell.length_b   1.000
_cell.length_c   1.000
_cell.angle_alpha   90.00
_cell.angle_beta   90.00
_cell.angle_gamma   90.00
#
_symmetry.space_group_name_H-M   'P 1'
#
loop_
_entity.id
_entity.type
_entity.pdbx_description
1 polymer ?
#
loop_
_entity_poly.entity_id
_entity_poly.type
_entity_poly.pdbx_seq_one_letter_code
_entity_poly.pdbx_strand_id
1 'polypeptide(L)'
;MTEKTQPKSRILEAVHEGARDLHRLGFIDKRKMQKYDLLCLEPVQDYDAARIKALRERLQLSQAVLASVLNTSASTVRKWEVGDKRPSGPSQKLLDIIERKGLEAVL
;
A
#
# COMPACT_ATOMS: atom_id res chain seq x y z
N MET A 1 -9.52 1.70 15.36
CA MET A 1 -10.38 2.22 14.27
C MET A 1 -9.91 1.55 12.99
N THR A 2 -10.72 0.70 12.37
CA THR A 2 -10.38 0.02 11.11
C THR A 2 -10.57 1.01 9.97
N GLU A 3 -9.46 1.45 9.36
CA GLU A 3 -9.50 2.27 8.15
C GLU A 3 -10.28 1.51 7.07
N LYS A 4 -11.38 2.09 6.61
CA LYS A 4 -12.24 1.53 5.56
C LYS A 4 -11.50 1.62 4.22
N THR A 5 -11.24 0.48 3.61
CA THR A 5 -10.79 0.40 2.22
C THR A 5 -11.88 0.99 1.32
N GLN A 6 -11.62 2.16 0.71
CA GLN A 6 -12.60 2.88 -0.11
C GLN A 6 -12.73 2.24 -1.51
N PRO A 7 -13.91 1.75 -1.93
CA PRO A 7 -14.12 1.15 -3.24
C PRO A 7 -14.01 2.20 -4.37
N LYS A 8 -13.29 1.89 -5.44
CA LYS A 8 -13.07 2.81 -6.58
C LYS A 8 -14.31 3.11 -7.44
N SER A 9 -15.40 2.36 -7.26
CA SER A 9 -16.61 2.47 -8.06
C SER A 9 -17.83 2.30 -7.17
N ARG A 10 -18.87 3.10 -7.45
CA ARG A 10 -20.19 2.98 -6.81
C ARG A 10 -20.75 1.56 -6.88
N ILE A 11 -20.44 0.81 -7.95
CA ILE A 11 -20.88 -0.59 -8.09
C ILE A 11 -20.16 -1.47 -7.06
N LEU A 12 -18.84 -1.33 -6.92
CA LEU A 12 -18.07 -2.11 -5.94
C LEU A 12 -18.46 -1.75 -4.51
N GLU A 13 -18.79 -0.48 -4.26
CA GLU A 13 -19.31 -0.04 -2.96
C GLU A 13 -20.63 -0.70 -2.61
N ALA A 14 -21.61 -0.66 -3.52
CA ALA A 14 -22.90 -1.31 -3.29
C ALA A 14 -22.77 -2.83 -3.10
N VAL A 15 -21.90 -3.50 -3.88
CA VAL A 15 -21.63 -4.93 -3.74
C VAL A 15 -20.95 -5.24 -2.40
N HIS A 16 -19.98 -4.42 -1.98
CA HIS A 16 -19.29 -4.59 -0.70
C HIS A 16 -20.24 -4.40 0.49
N GLU A 17 -21.12 -3.41 0.42
CA GLU A 17 -22.17 -3.19 1.42
C GLU A 17 -23.09 -4.40 1.56
N GLY A 18 -23.61 -4.92 0.44
CA GLY A 18 -24.44 -6.14 0.46
C GLY A 18 -23.68 -7.35 1.02
N ALA A 19 -22.40 -7.52 0.66
CA ALA A 19 -21.58 -8.60 1.21
C ALA A 19 -21.39 -8.47 2.73
N ARG A 20 -21.25 -7.25 3.26
CA ARG A 20 -21.16 -7.02 4.71
C ARG A 20 -22.42 -7.45 5.44
N ASP A 21 -23.59 -7.17 4.88
CA ASP A 21 -24.87 -7.60 5.48
C ASP A 21 -25.01 -9.12 5.47
N LEU A 22 -24.64 -9.77 4.36
CA LEU A 22 -24.61 -11.23 4.27
C LEU A 22 -23.66 -11.84 5.30
N HIS A 23 -22.50 -11.22 5.54
CA HIS A 23 -21.56 -11.67 6.56
C HIS A 23 -22.14 -11.48 7.97
N ARG A 24 -22.74 -10.32 8.25
CA ARG A 24 -23.37 -10.01 9.54
C ARG A 24 -24.50 -10.99 9.88
N LEU A 25 -25.27 -11.40 8.87
CA LEU A 25 -26.37 -12.36 9.00
C LEU A 25 -25.90 -13.83 8.97
N GLY A 26 -24.60 -14.09 8.81
CA GLY A 26 -24.03 -15.45 8.82
C GLY A 26 -24.18 -16.24 7.52
N PHE A 27 -24.70 -15.62 6.45
CA PHE A 27 -24.82 -16.26 5.13
C PHE A 27 -23.45 -16.49 4.45
N ILE A 28 -22.47 -15.64 4.75
CA ILE A 28 -21.08 -15.82 4.29
C ILE A 28 -20.12 -15.77 5.48
N ASP A 29 -19.06 -16.57 5.39
CA ASP A 29 -17.98 -16.60 6.38
C ASP A 29 -16.95 -15.49 6.16
N LYS A 30 -16.03 -15.34 7.12
CA LYS A 30 -14.94 -14.37 7.08
C LYS A 30 -14.06 -14.51 5.83
N ARG A 31 -13.82 -15.74 5.35
CA ARG A 31 -12.99 -15.99 4.17
C ARG A 31 -13.67 -15.48 2.90
N LYS A 32 -14.98 -15.62 2.78
CA LYS A 32 -15.78 -15.04 1.70
C LYS A 32 -15.80 -13.51 1.79
N MET A 33 -15.99 -12.95 2.98
CA MET A 33 -15.96 -11.48 3.17
C MET A 33 -14.60 -10.88 2.74
N GLN A 34 -13.50 -11.53 3.10
CA GLN A 34 -12.15 -11.10 2.68
C GLN A 34 -11.99 -11.01 1.16
N LYS A 35 -12.67 -11.87 0.37
CA LYS A 35 -12.65 -11.74 -1.09
C LYS A 35 -13.27 -10.45 -1.57
N TYR A 36 -14.37 -10.00 -0.95
CA TYR A 36 -14.99 -8.72 -1.27
C TYR A 36 -14.12 -7.54 -0.82
N ASP A 37 -13.45 -7.66 0.33
CA ASP A 37 -12.48 -6.64 0.79
C ASP A 37 -11.33 -6.48 -0.21
N LEU A 38 -10.81 -7.58 -0.75
CA LEU A 38 -9.73 -7.58 -1.74
C LEU A 38 -10.13 -6.87 -3.04
N LEU A 39 -11.40 -6.99 -3.47
CA LEU A 39 -11.91 -6.28 -4.66
C LEU A 39 -11.98 -4.77 -4.46
N CYS A 40 -12.03 -4.31 -3.21
CA CYS A 40 -12.08 -2.88 -2.88
C CYS A 40 -10.70 -2.28 -2.59
N LEU A 41 -9.62 -3.07 -2.66
CA LEU A 41 -8.27 -2.56 -2.42
C LEU A 41 -7.91 -1.44 -3.39
N GLU A 42 -7.38 -0.37 -2.82
CA GLU A 42 -6.76 0.67 -3.62
C GLU A 42 -5.50 0.13 -4.31
N PRO A 43 -5.36 0.33 -5.63
CA PRO A 43 -4.17 -0.02 -6.38
C PRO A 43 -2.94 0.68 -5.82
N VAL A 44 -1.84 -0.06 -5.85
CA VAL A 44 -0.51 0.44 -5.48
C VAL A 44 -0.09 1.48 -6.51
N GLN A 45 0.31 2.66 -6.03
CA GLN A 45 0.82 3.72 -6.89
C GLN A 45 2.13 3.32 -7.59
N ASP A 46 2.39 3.85 -8.79
CA ASP A 46 3.72 3.74 -9.41
C ASP A 46 4.71 4.72 -8.77
N TYR A 47 5.95 4.27 -8.62
CA TYR A 47 7.03 5.00 -7.95
C TYR A 47 8.23 5.11 -8.89
N ASP A 48 8.34 6.27 -9.53
CA ASP A 48 9.52 6.64 -10.28
C ASP A 48 10.64 7.20 -9.38
N ALA A 49 11.79 7.46 -9.99
CA ALA A 49 12.98 7.95 -9.29
C ALA A 49 12.72 9.25 -8.51
N ALA A 50 11.99 10.18 -9.11
CA ALA A 50 11.68 11.48 -8.52
C ALA A 50 10.74 11.34 -7.32
N ARG A 51 9.70 10.51 -7.43
CA ARG A 51 8.74 10.26 -6.35
C ARG A 51 9.39 9.58 -5.15
N ILE A 52 10.27 8.60 -5.38
CA ILE A 52 10.97 7.92 -4.29
C ILE A 52 11.88 8.89 -3.54
N LYS A 53 12.63 9.70 -4.27
CA LYS A 53 13.50 10.74 -3.68
C LYS A 53 12.69 11.76 -2.89
N ALA A 54 11.59 12.26 -3.45
CA ALA A 54 10.71 13.22 -2.80
C ALA A 54 10.06 12.63 -1.53
N LEU A 55 9.61 11.37 -1.58
CA LEU A 55 9.08 10.67 -0.41
C LEU A 55 10.14 10.57 0.69
N ARG A 56 11.36 10.14 0.34
CA ARG A 56 12.47 10.02 1.30
C ARG A 56 12.80 11.36 1.97
N GLU A 57 12.89 12.43 1.17
CA GLU A 57 13.22 13.77 1.66
C GLU A 57 12.11 14.35 2.54
N ARG A 58 10.84 14.13 2.17
CA ARG A 58 9.68 14.51 3.00
C ARG A 58 9.69 13.81 4.36
N LEU A 59 10.17 12.57 4.42
CA LEU A 59 10.34 11.80 5.65
C LEU A 59 11.65 12.11 6.39
N GLN A 60 12.50 13.00 5.85
CA GLN A 60 13.80 13.38 6.40
C GLN A 60 14.75 12.18 6.63
N LEU A 61 14.68 11.17 5.76
CA LEU A 61 15.50 9.97 5.86
C LEU A 61 16.73 10.06 4.95
N SER A 62 17.85 9.49 5.42
CA SER A 62 18.96 9.16 4.53
C SER A 62 18.60 7.96 3.66
N GLN A 63 19.32 7.76 2.55
CA GLN A 63 19.12 6.57 1.69
C GLN A 63 19.34 5.26 2.47
N ALA A 64 20.29 5.25 3.40
CA ALA A 64 20.57 4.08 4.24
C ALA A 64 19.43 3.79 5.22
N VAL A 65 18.86 4.82 5.86
CA VAL A 65 17.73 4.64 6.79
C VAL A 65 16.49 4.16 6.04
N LEU A 66 16.16 4.75 4.88
CA LEU A 66 15.06 4.25 4.06
C LEU A 66 15.28 2.79 3.63
N ALA A 67 16.52 2.41 3.33
CA ALA A 67 16.84 1.04 2.98
C ALA A 67 16.60 0.07 4.14
N SER A 68 16.98 0.45 5.38
CA SER A 68 16.70 -0.33 6.57
C SER A 68 15.20 -0.51 6.81
N VAL A 69 14.41 0.56 6.67
CA VAL A 69 12.94 0.52 6.79
C VAL A 69 12.32 -0.45 5.78
N LEU A 70 12.81 -0.43 4.54
CA LEU A 70 12.29 -1.27 3.47
C LEU A 70 12.91 -2.67 3.41
N ASN A 71 13.74 -3.05 4.39
CA ASN A 71 14.51 -4.29 4.41
C ASN A 71 15.25 -4.56 3.08
N THR A 72 15.98 -3.55 2.60
CA THR A 72 16.79 -3.62 1.38
C THR A 72 18.15 -2.95 1.57
N SER A 73 18.97 -2.92 0.52
CA SER A 73 20.29 -2.28 0.59
C SER A 73 20.22 -0.79 0.21
N ALA A 74 21.10 0.04 0.77
CA ALA A 74 21.26 1.44 0.35
C ALA A 74 21.56 1.56 -1.15
N SER A 75 22.28 0.59 -1.72
CA SER A 75 22.55 0.53 -3.16
C SER A 75 21.28 0.34 -4.00
N THR A 76 20.30 -0.41 -3.48
CA THR A 76 19.00 -0.61 -4.12
C THR A 76 18.23 0.72 -4.15
N VAL A 77 18.14 1.41 -3.00
CA VAL A 77 17.47 2.72 -2.90
C VAL A 77 18.12 3.74 -3.83
N ARG A 78 19.46 3.79 -3.87
CA ARG A 78 20.18 4.65 -4.82
C ARG A 78 19.82 4.33 -6.27
N LYS A 79 19.78 3.05 -6.66
CA LYS A 79 19.40 2.64 -8.03
C LYS A 79 17.97 3.02 -8.37
N TRP A 80 17.07 3.02 -7.39
CA TRP A 80 15.71 3.54 -7.57
C TRP A 80 15.70 5.06 -7.78
N GLU A 81 16.38 5.82 -6.92
CA GLU A 81 16.39 7.28 -6.99
C GLU A 81 17.14 7.87 -8.20
N VAL A 82 18.01 7.08 -8.84
CA VAL A 82 18.66 7.46 -10.11
C VAL A 82 17.97 6.89 -11.35
N GLY A 83 16.91 6.08 -11.17
CA GLY A 83 16.13 5.50 -12.26
C GLY A 83 16.75 4.28 -12.96
N ASP A 84 17.88 3.75 -12.47
CA ASP A 84 18.53 2.53 -12.98
C ASP A 84 17.67 1.28 -12.75
N LYS A 85 16.89 1.27 -11.65
CA LYS A 85 15.90 0.23 -11.34
C LYS A 85 14.61 0.84 -10.86
N ARG A 86 13.52 0.05 -10.89
CA ARG A 86 12.26 0.39 -10.24
C ARG A 86 11.97 -0.57 -9.07
N PRO A 87 11.32 -0.11 -7.99
CA PRO A 87 10.77 -1.00 -6.99
C PRO A 87 9.68 -1.86 -7.63
N SER A 88 9.54 -3.11 -7.16
CA SER A 88 8.50 -4.01 -7.65
C SER A 88 7.88 -4.79 -6.50
N GLY A 89 6.64 -5.25 -6.72
CA GLY A 89 5.91 -6.13 -5.81
C GLY A 89 5.91 -5.60 -4.36
N PRO A 90 6.52 -6.32 -3.39
CA PRO A 90 6.53 -5.92 -1.99
C PRO A 90 7.13 -4.53 -1.73
N SER A 91 8.25 -4.18 -2.37
CA SER A 91 8.90 -2.88 -2.14
C SER A 91 8.02 -1.72 -2.62
N GLN A 92 7.36 -1.90 -3.76
CA GLN A 92 6.40 -0.92 -4.27
C GLN A 92 5.20 -0.78 -3.33
N LYS A 93 4.71 -1.91 -2.78
CA LYS A 93 3.61 -1.88 -1.80
C LYS A 93 4.00 -1.19 -0.49
N LEU A 94 5.22 -1.40 0.00
CA LEU A 94 5.71 -0.73 1.21
C LEU A 94 5.86 0.78 1.01
N LEU A 95 6.37 1.23 -0.13
CA LEU A 95 6.42 2.65 -0.48
C LEU A 95 5.01 3.27 -0.49
N ASP A 96 4.03 2.56 -1.07
CA ASP A 96 2.61 2.94 -1.06
C ASP A 96 2.01 3.03 0.34
N ILE A 97 2.32 2.08 1.21
CA ILE A 97 1.87 2.10 2.60
C ILE A 97 2.49 3.29 3.35
N ILE A 98 3.80 3.50 3.23
CA ILE A 98 4.52 4.61 3.87
C ILE A 98 3.95 5.96 3.41
N GLU A 99 3.75 6.15 2.10
CA GLU A 99 3.24 7.42 1.57
C GLU A 99 1.83 7.74 2.09
N ARG A 100 0.97 6.73 2.19
CA ARG A 100 -0.44 6.90 2.58
C ARG A 100 -0.67 6.96 4.08
N LYS A 101 0.07 6.16 4.85
CA LYS A 101 -0.17 5.93 6.29
C LYS A 101 0.93 6.48 7.18
N GLY A 102 2.03 6.96 6.61
CA GLY A 102 3.20 7.43 7.34
C GLY A 102 4.19 6.30 7.65
N LEU A 103 5.35 6.70 8.16
CA LEU A 103 6.48 5.81 8.42
C LEU A 103 6.18 4.77 9.51
N GLU A 104 5.40 5.14 10.52
CA GLU A 104 5.00 4.26 11.64
C GLU A 104 4.20 3.01 11.19
N ALA A 105 3.66 3.01 9.97
CA ALA A 105 2.92 1.85 9.46
C ALA A 105 3.83 0.65 9.13
N VAL A 106 5.16 0.84 9.12
CA VAL A 106 6.15 -0.18 8.75
C VAL A 106 7.32 -0.31 9.74
N LEU A 107 7.26 0.40 10.87
CA LEU A 107 8.19 0.24 12.01
C LEU A 107 7.57 -0.70 13.06
#